data_AF-A0A7S4GPM0-F1
#
_entry.id   AF-A0A7S4GPM0-F1
#
_cell.length_a   1.000
_cell.length_b   1.000
_cell.length_c   1.000
_cell.angle_alpha   90.00
_cell.angle_beta   90.00
_cell.angle_gamma   90.00
#
_symmetry.space_group_name_H-M   'P 1'
#
loop_
_entity.id
_entity.type
_entity.pdbx_description
1 polymer ?
#
loop_
_entity_poly.entity_id
_entity_poly.type
_entity_poly.pdbx_seq_one_letter_code
_entity_poly.pdbx_strand_id
1 'polypeptide(L)'
;DPAAQGLRGLPVALYQYQDVFCVSHEARALGVRKHSSPKEALGLLAPAGGHLLHAFMRQYPGPRVWYARYAQFGRRVADYIRRIVGGTGVVERSSVDEVYADVSRRCD
;
A
#
# COMPACT_ATOMS: atom_id res chain seq x y z
N ASP A 1 3.51 6.29 -15.41
CA ASP A 1 2.16 6.83 -15.26
C ASP A 1 2.27 8.25 -14.74
N PRO A 2 2.07 9.28 -15.57
CA PRO A 2 2.22 10.68 -15.19
C PRO A 2 1.24 11.12 -14.08
N ALA A 3 0.14 10.39 -13.84
CA ALA A 3 -0.76 10.65 -12.70
C ALA A 3 -0.13 10.28 -11.34
N ALA A 4 0.87 9.41 -11.32
CA ALA A 4 1.54 8.97 -10.08
C ALA A 4 2.64 9.92 -9.58
N GLN A 5 2.97 10.98 -10.35
CA GLN A 5 3.95 11.99 -9.93
C GLN A 5 3.39 12.98 -8.89
N GLY A 6 2.06 13.08 -8.72
CA GLY A 6 1.43 14.13 -7.93
C GLY A 6 1.28 13.88 -6.41
N LEU A 7 1.58 12.68 -5.89
CA LEU A 7 1.27 12.33 -4.49
C LEU A 7 2.49 12.03 -3.61
N ARG A 8 3.69 12.00 -4.18
CA ARG A 8 4.91 11.71 -3.41
C ARG A 8 5.23 12.87 -2.45
N GLY A 9 5.53 12.55 -1.20
CA GLY A 9 5.85 13.54 -0.16
C GLY A 9 4.63 14.30 0.37
N LEU A 10 3.41 13.96 -0.06
CA LEU A 10 2.19 14.54 0.47
C LEU A 10 1.57 13.62 1.54
N PRO A 11 0.85 14.17 2.54
CA PRO A 11 0.06 13.38 3.46
C PRO A 11 -1.07 12.66 2.71
N VAL A 12 -1.01 11.34 2.62
CA VAL A 12 -2.03 10.52 1.94
C VAL A 12 -2.53 9.39 2.83
N ALA A 13 -3.83 9.11 2.77
CA ALA A 13 -4.44 7.91 3.34
C ALA A 13 -5.39 7.22 2.33
N LEU A 14 -5.52 5.90 2.44
CA LEU A 14 -6.47 5.10 1.69
C LEU A 14 -7.60 4.61 2.59
N TYR A 15 -8.83 4.69 2.09
CA TYR A 15 -10.00 4.17 2.79
C TYR A 15 -10.84 3.25 1.93
N GLN A 16 -11.60 2.37 2.59
CA GLN A 16 -12.67 1.59 1.99
C GLN A 16 -13.90 1.69 2.90
N TYR A 17 -15.09 1.86 2.32
CA TYR A 17 -16.32 2.04 3.11
C TYR A 17 -16.14 3.13 4.18
N GLN A 18 -16.16 2.77 5.47
CA GLN A 18 -15.97 3.67 6.61
C GLN A 18 -14.66 3.41 7.38
N ASP A 19 -13.67 2.79 6.74
CA ASP A 19 -12.42 2.36 7.37
C ASP A 19 -11.19 2.84 6.59
N VAL A 20 -10.31 3.59 7.24
CA VAL A 20 -8.97 3.89 6.73
C VAL A 20 -8.07 2.67 6.92
N PHE A 21 -7.57 2.08 5.84
CA PHE A 21 -6.80 0.83 5.90
C PHE A 21 -5.31 1.00 5.61
N CYS A 22 -4.88 2.12 5.03
CA CYS A 22 -3.48 2.43 4.76
C CYS A 22 -3.20 3.93 4.92
N VAL A 23 -2.04 4.27 5.50
CA VAL A 23 -1.68 5.65 5.86
C VAL A 23 -0.18 5.86 5.59
N SER A 24 0.14 6.90 4.83
CA SER A 24 1.52 7.39 4.60
C SER A 24 2.18 7.89 5.89
N HIS A 25 3.51 8.00 5.92
CA HIS A 25 4.22 8.49 7.10
C HIS A 25 3.88 9.95 7.40
N GLU A 26 3.76 10.76 6.36
CA GLU A 26 3.38 12.17 6.42
C GLU A 26 1.97 12.33 7.02
N ALA A 27 1.01 11.49 6.62
CA ALA A 27 -0.32 11.49 7.22
C ALA A 27 -0.32 10.99 8.67
N ARG A 28 0.52 10.01 9.04
CA ARG A 28 0.66 9.56 10.43
C ARG A 28 1.17 10.68 11.35
N ALA A 29 2.09 11.51 10.85
CA ALA A 29 2.62 12.67 11.57
C ALA A 29 1.53 13.70 11.89
N LEU A 30 0.50 13.81 11.05
CA LEU A 30 -0.68 14.65 11.29
C LEU A 30 -1.72 14.02 12.24
N GLY A 31 -1.47 12.80 12.74
CA GLY A 31 -2.39 12.11 13.64
C GLY A 31 -3.32 11.11 12.97
N VAL A 32 -3.30 10.94 11.65
CA VAL A 32 -4.13 9.94 10.96
C VAL A 32 -3.72 8.53 11.39
N ARG A 33 -4.69 7.65 11.63
CA ARG A 33 -4.47 6.27 12.08
C ARG A 33 -5.19 5.28 11.17
N LYS A 34 -4.69 4.05 11.13
CA LYS A 34 -5.46 2.93 10.57
C LYS A 34 -6.70 2.71 11.45
N HIS A 35 -7.82 2.35 10.84
CA HIS A 35 -9.12 2.17 11.47
C HIS A 35 -9.80 3.44 11.99
N SER A 36 -9.28 4.62 11.67
CA SER A 36 -10.05 5.87 11.82
C SER A 36 -11.15 5.95 10.75
N SER A 37 -12.20 6.71 11.04
CA SER A 37 -13.22 6.99 10.03
C SER A 37 -12.68 7.89 8.90
N PRO A 38 -13.23 7.81 7.66
CA PRO A 38 -12.88 8.72 6.57
C PRO A 38 -13.09 10.19 6.94
N LYS A 39 -14.14 10.49 7.71
CA LYS A 39 -14.45 11.85 8.18
C LYS A 39 -13.34 12.40 9.07
N GLU A 40 -12.90 11.61 10.05
CA GLU A 40 -11.81 11.97 10.96
C GLU A 40 -10.49 12.18 10.20
N ALA A 41 -10.13 11.22 9.34
CA ALA A 41 -8.91 11.31 8.55
C ALA A 41 -8.91 12.53 7.62
N LEU A 42 -10.05 12.82 6.96
CA LEU A 42 -10.17 14.00 6.11
C LEU A 42 -10.00 15.30 6.90
N GLY A 43 -10.52 15.36 8.12
CA GLY A 43 -10.37 16.53 9.01
C GLY A 43 -8.92 16.83 9.38
N LEU A 44 -8.06 15.82 9.45
CA LEU A 44 -6.62 15.97 9.70
C LEU A 44 -5.82 16.24 8.41
N LEU A 45 -6.22 15.63 7.30
CA LEU A 45 -5.50 15.71 6.02
C LEU A 45 -5.74 17.03 5.29
N ALA A 46 -7.00 17.46 5.16
CA ALA A 46 -7.37 18.60 4.32
C ALA A 46 -6.66 19.91 4.72
N PRO A 47 -6.52 20.27 6.02
CA PRO A 47 -5.80 21.48 6.42
C PRO A 47 -4.31 21.50 6.04
N ALA A 48 -3.70 20.32 5.87
CA ALA A 48 -2.30 20.16 5.51
C ALA A 48 -2.08 19.93 4.01
N GLY A 49 -3.11 20.13 3.17
CA GLY A 49 -3.04 19.82 1.74
C GLY A 49 -2.94 18.31 1.44
N GLY A 50 -3.32 17.47 2.39
CA GLY A 50 -3.30 16.02 2.25
C GLY A 50 -4.50 15.45 1.47
N HIS A 51 -4.38 14.19 1.06
CA HIS A 51 -5.37 13.50 0.23
C HIS A 51 -5.91 12.24 0.90
N LEU A 52 -7.24 12.11 0.90
CA LEU A 52 -7.93 10.88 1.28
C LEU A 52 -8.47 10.20 0.01
N LEU A 53 -8.00 8.99 -0.29
CA LEU A 53 -8.31 8.30 -1.55
C LEU A 53 -9.08 7.00 -1.29
N HIS A 54 -10.13 6.77 -2.07
CA HIS A 54 -10.89 5.53 -1.98
C HIS A 54 -10.10 4.36 -2.59
N ALA A 55 -10.24 3.16 -2.01
CA ALA A 55 -9.69 1.93 -2.56
C ALA A 55 -10.17 1.68 -4.01
N PHE A 56 -9.40 0.94 -4.80
CA PHE A 56 -9.88 0.53 -6.12
C PHE A 56 -11.21 -0.22 -6.01
N MET A 57 -12.12 0.03 -6.96
CA MET A 57 -13.43 -0.61 -7.05
C MET A 57 -13.56 -1.36 -8.38
N ARG A 58 -14.37 -2.41 -8.40
CA ARG A 58 -14.86 -3.06 -9.62
C ARG A 58 -16.38 -3.08 -9.63
N GLN A 59 -16.98 -3.02 -10.81
CA GLN A 59 -18.44 -2.99 -10.96
C GLN A 59 -19.09 -4.38 -11.06
N TYR A 60 -18.38 -5.41 -11.53
CA TYR A 60 -18.90 -6.78 -11.69
C TYR A 60 -18.17 -7.79 -10.79
N PRO A 61 -18.86 -8.75 -10.13
CA PRO A 61 -20.31 -8.93 -10.00
C PRO A 61 -20.89 -8.09 -8.84
N GLY A 62 -21.08 -6.79 -9.09
CA GLY A 62 -21.50 -5.78 -8.11
C GLY A 62 -20.35 -4.87 -7.64
N PRO A 63 -20.65 -3.63 -7.19
CA PRO A 63 -19.66 -2.69 -6.70
C PRO A 63 -18.98 -3.26 -5.46
N ARG A 64 -17.71 -3.61 -5.59
CA ARG A 64 -16.89 -4.13 -4.48
C ARG A 64 -15.47 -3.60 -4.56
N VAL A 65 -14.85 -3.50 -3.40
CA VAL A 65 -13.42 -3.21 -3.30
C VAL A 65 -12.63 -4.25 -4.07
N TRP A 66 -11.66 -3.77 -4.85
CA TRP A 66 -10.90 -4.58 -5.78
C TRP A 66 -9.41 -4.57 -5.43
N TYR A 67 -9.02 -5.53 -4.60
CA TYR A 67 -7.65 -5.66 -4.11
C TYR A 67 -6.64 -6.17 -5.15
N ALA A 68 -7.08 -6.63 -6.32
CA ALA A 68 -6.20 -7.27 -7.29
C ALA A 68 -5.09 -6.34 -7.78
N ARG A 69 -5.34 -5.03 -7.84
CA ARG A 69 -4.32 -4.03 -8.23
C ARG A 69 -3.16 -3.99 -7.22
N TYR A 70 -3.46 -3.93 -5.93
CA TYR A 70 -2.45 -3.98 -4.87
C TYR A 70 -1.71 -5.32 -4.88
N ALA A 71 -2.45 -6.44 -5.01
CA ALA A 71 -1.85 -7.77 -5.06
C ALA A 71 -0.96 -8.00 -6.30
N GLN A 72 -1.32 -7.43 -7.45
CA GLN A 72 -0.48 -7.44 -8.65
C GLN A 72 0.83 -6.70 -8.41
N PHE A 73 0.77 -5.53 -7.76
CA PHE A 73 1.98 -4.78 -7.44
C PHE A 73 2.87 -5.54 -6.44
N GLY A 74 2.29 -6.07 -5.36
CA GLY A 74 3.00 -6.89 -4.39
C GLY A 74 3.69 -8.11 -5.01
N ARG A 75 3.02 -8.81 -5.95
CA ARG A 75 3.64 -9.91 -6.71
C ARG A 75 4.84 -9.45 -7.53
N ARG A 76 4.75 -8.30 -8.22
CA ARG A 76 5.88 -7.75 -9.00
C ARG A 76 7.08 -7.44 -8.11
N VAL A 77 6.85 -6.90 -6.92
CA VAL A 77 7.91 -6.64 -5.94
C VAL A 77 8.53 -7.95 -5.46
N ALA A 78 7.71 -8.94 -5.09
CA ALA A 78 8.21 -10.26 -4.67
C ALA A 78 9.02 -10.96 -5.78
N ASP A 79 8.58 -10.88 -7.03
CA ASP A 79 9.30 -11.45 -8.18
C ASP A 79 10.62 -10.71 -8.44
N TYR A 80 10.65 -9.40 -8.22
CA TYR A 80 11.87 -8.61 -8.29
C TYR A 80 12.85 -9.01 -7.18
N ILE A 81 12.36 -9.18 -5.94
CA ILE A 81 13.18 -9.66 -4.81
C ILE A 81 13.73 -11.07 -5.10
N ARG A 82 12.92 -12.00 -5.61
CA ARG A 82 13.39 -13.34 -6.04
C ARG A 82 14.52 -13.28 -7.05
N ARG A 83 14.39 -12.41 -8.06
CA ARG A 83 15.43 -12.21 -9.07
C ARG A 83 16.70 -11.64 -8.45
N ILE A 84 16.56 -10.67 -7.55
CA ILE A 84 17.72 -10.11 -6.85
C ILE A 84 18.37 -11.19 -6.02
N VAL A 85 17.63 -11.96 -5.21
CA VAL A 85 18.13 -12.98 -4.27
C VAL A 85 18.77 -14.18 -4.99
N GLY A 86 18.39 -14.45 -6.25
CA GLY A 86 19.06 -15.43 -7.11
C GLY A 86 18.80 -16.89 -6.72
N GLY A 87 18.90 -17.81 -7.68
CA GLY A 87 18.33 -19.17 -7.66
C GLY A 87 18.78 -20.15 -6.56
N THR A 88 19.54 -19.70 -5.55
CA THR A 88 19.94 -20.50 -4.39
C THR A 88 19.24 -20.10 -3.08
N GLY A 89 18.65 -18.90 -3.02
CA GLY A 89 17.91 -18.40 -1.86
C GLY A 89 16.42 -18.66 -1.95
N VAL A 90 15.78 -18.94 -0.81
CA VAL A 90 14.34 -19.16 -0.71
C VAL A 90 13.66 -17.82 -0.43
N VAL A 91 12.65 -17.47 -1.23
CA VAL A 91 11.80 -16.30 -0.98
C VAL A 91 10.35 -16.73 -0.76
N GLU A 92 9.88 -16.56 0.47
CA GLU A 92 8.52 -16.88 0.89
C GLU A 92 7.69 -15.60 1.01
N ARG A 93 6.46 -15.62 0.48
CA ARG A 93 5.56 -14.47 0.60
C ARG A 93 4.64 -14.65 1.80
N SER A 94 4.75 -13.78 2.80
CA SER A 94 3.90 -13.80 4.00
C SER A 94 2.60 -13.03 3.84
N SER A 95 2.61 -11.91 3.09
CA SER A 95 1.44 -11.06 2.92
C SER A 95 1.34 -10.44 1.50
N VAL A 96 0.48 -9.44 1.33
CA VAL A 96 0.38 -8.69 0.06
C VAL A 96 1.61 -7.80 -0.19
N ASP A 97 2.25 -7.31 0.88
CA ASP A 97 3.33 -6.34 0.90
C ASP A 97 4.59 -6.82 1.63
N GLU A 98 4.59 -8.04 2.16
CA GLU A 98 5.71 -8.63 2.89
C GLU A 98 6.22 -9.94 2.26
N VAL A 99 7.54 -10.13 2.35
CA VAL A 99 8.24 -11.35 1.97
C VAL A 99 9.37 -11.65 2.95
N TYR A 100 9.62 -12.92 3.21
CA TYR A 100 10.83 -13.42 3.84
C TYR A 100 11.81 -13.89 2.76
N ALA A 101 13.09 -13.58 2.92
CA ALA A 101 14.13 -14.00 1.99
C ALA A 101 15.32 -14.58 2.77
N ASP A 102 15.68 -15.82 2.45
CA ASP A 102 16.91 -16.44 2.92
C ASP A 102 18.09 -15.99 2.05
N VAL A 103 19.02 -15.28 2.67
CA VAL A 103 20.24 -14.75 2.03
C VAL A 103 21.52 -15.42 2.54
N SER A 104 21.41 -16.48 3.34
CA SER A 104 22.55 -17.14 4.00
C SER A 104 23.62 -17.57 3.00
N ARG A 105 23.20 -18.09 1.84
CA ARG A 105 24.08 -18.63 0.78
C ARG A 105 24.77 -17.57 -0.09
N ARG A 106 24.66 -16.29 0.27
CA ARG A 106 25.30 -15.16 -0.43
C ARG A 106 26.40 -14.47 0.36
N CYS A 107 26.53 -14.83 1.63
CA CYS A 107 27.51 -14.24 2.54
C CYS A 107 28.80 -15.08 2.65
N ASP A 108 28.90 -16.15 1.85
CA ASP A 108 30.13 -16.92 1.62
C ASP A 108 30.87 -16.37 0.39
#